data_AF-A0A958ANS7-F1
#
_entry.id   AF-A0A958ANS7-F1
#
_cell.length_a   1.000
_cell.length_b   1.000
_cell.length_c   1.000
_cell.angle_alpha   90.00
_cell.angle_beta   90.00
_cell.angle_gamma   90.00
#
_symmetry.space_group_name_H-M   'P 1'
#
loop_
_entity.id
_entity.type
_entity.pdbx_description
1 polymer ?
#
loop_
_entity_poly.entity_id
_entity_poly.type
_entity_poly.pdbx_seq_one_letter_code
_entity_poly.pdbx_strand_id
1 'polypeptide(L)'
;MPITTEHQQLAINATGNAAKIFATPPAKIDRQQIREQLAELLNRGRLTGRDEGLVECLRELNVLSLDQIRRLWWPQAKEATAYNRLYFLLKQSIIGGARMPNAGMTEWGLPPRKVYTVGAAGWLWLKEEINPALSHRHLKRDQVLHDLLVAELYVRLTEAVRLRGDDWSVTWVGEQGASFYNGDKPTPVIAPDGLAIVQQRRGEKVATLPLFIELDRSREAHGRPSSDWGRKVQGYNRFYAHNWQMHPHLSDLPSFPWVAVITHGAQRLLNLAQAIQKHRQEQVIYYLALWEDLMGDGDMLAAPAWLILTPGGDGQQGARVIGLKREQRQPLLPDSEEA
;
A
#
# COMPACT_ATOMS: atom_id res chain seq x y z
N MET A 1 -34.34 -34.11 7.42
CA MET A 1 -32.96 -34.65 7.43
C MET A 1 -32.07 -33.62 8.10
N PRO A 2 -31.38 -33.94 9.19
CA PRO A 2 -30.60 -32.97 9.94
C PRO A 2 -29.25 -32.75 9.26
N ILE A 3 -28.95 -31.49 8.97
CA ILE A 3 -27.67 -31.02 8.43
C ILE A 3 -26.63 -31.23 9.52
N THR A 4 -25.66 -32.08 9.21
CA THR A 4 -24.59 -32.53 10.11
C THR A 4 -23.69 -31.39 10.58
N THR A 5 -23.24 -31.58 11.79
CA THR A 5 -22.59 -30.68 12.76
C THR A 5 -21.18 -30.18 12.40
N GLU A 6 -20.72 -30.32 11.15
CA GLU A 6 -19.38 -29.88 10.73
C GLU A 6 -19.33 -28.39 10.32
N HIS A 7 -20.47 -27.77 10.00
CA HIS A 7 -20.52 -26.33 9.71
C HIS A 7 -20.42 -25.44 10.96
N GLN A 8 -20.37 -26.01 12.17
CA GLN A 8 -20.19 -25.27 13.43
C GLN A 8 -18.75 -25.21 13.95
N GLN A 9 -17.79 -25.94 13.36
CA GLN A 9 -16.38 -25.88 13.80
C GLN A 9 -15.56 -24.73 13.20
N LEU A 10 -16.15 -23.92 12.31
CA LEU A 10 -15.60 -22.60 11.95
C LEU A 10 -16.12 -21.46 12.86
N ALA A 11 -16.84 -21.80 13.92
CA ALA A 11 -17.43 -20.87 14.88
C ALA A 11 -16.77 -20.96 16.27
N ILE A 12 -15.44 -21.04 16.38
CA ILE A 12 -14.74 -20.82 17.66
C ILE A 12 -13.49 -19.98 17.41
N ASN A 13 -13.66 -18.67 17.59
CA ASN A 13 -12.73 -17.74 18.26
C ASN A 13 -13.36 -16.34 18.21
N ALA A 14 -14.55 -16.22 18.78
CA ALA A 14 -15.19 -14.95 19.13
C ALA A 14 -14.79 -14.52 20.55
N THR A 15 -13.51 -14.68 20.90
CA THR A 15 -12.91 -14.06 22.08
C THR A 15 -11.97 -12.98 21.58
N GLY A 16 -12.12 -11.76 22.11
CA GLY A 16 -11.41 -10.54 21.70
C GLY A 16 -9.88 -10.56 21.90
N ASN A 17 -9.22 -11.73 21.92
CA ASN A 17 -7.81 -11.93 22.22
C ASN A 17 -6.99 -12.65 21.14
N ALA A 18 -7.55 -12.91 19.96
CA ALA A 18 -6.72 -13.39 18.84
C ALA A 18 -5.88 -12.22 18.28
N ALA A 19 -4.71 -11.97 18.88
CA ALA A 19 -3.73 -10.95 18.43
C ALA A 19 -3.12 -11.23 17.04
N LYS A 20 -3.49 -12.36 16.41
CA LYS A 20 -2.92 -12.88 15.18
C LYS A 20 -4.03 -13.22 14.19
N ILE A 21 -3.90 -12.70 12.98
CA ILE A 21 -4.75 -13.07 11.85
C ILE A 21 -4.06 -14.27 11.19
N PHE A 22 -4.76 -15.42 11.16
CA PHE A 22 -4.25 -16.61 10.50
C PHE A 22 -4.48 -16.48 8.99
N ALA A 23 -3.41 -16.28 8.21
CA ALA A 23 -3.41 -16.81 6.85
C ALA A 23 -3.54 -18.34 7.02
N THR A 24 -4.59 -18.92 6.44
CA THR A 24 -5.07 -20.30 6.62
C THR A 24 -3.97 -21.29 7.04
N PRO A 25 -4.09 -21.99 8.19
CA PRO A 25 -3.06 -22.92 8.60
C PRO A 25 -3.04 -24.07 7.61
N PRO A 26 -1.89 -24.48 7.10
CA PRO A 26 -1.85 -25.76 6.46
C PRO A 26 -1.54 -26.85 7.46
N ALA A 27 -2.42 -27.85 7.50
CA ALA A 27 -1.95 -29.23 7.63
C ALA A 27 -0.82 -29.44 6.59
N LYS A 28 0.27 -30.12 6.98
CA LYS A 28 1.46 -30.39 6.16
C LYS A 28 1.20 -30.23 4.65
N ILE A 29 1.56 -29.07 4.08
CA ILE A 29 1.38 -28.82 2.65
C ILE A 29 2.32 -29.75 1.90
N ASP A 30 1.76 -30.64 1.09
CA ASP A 30 2.51 -31.29 0.03
C ASP A 30 2.72 -30.30 -1.13
N ARG A 31 3.96 -29.80 -1.26
CA ARG A 31 4.33 -28.84 -2.32
C ARG A 31 4.16 -29.45 -3.72
N GLN A 32 4.38 -30.75 -3.87
CA GLN A 32 4.24 -31.43 -5.15
C GLN A 32 2.76 -31.48 -5.54
N GLN A 33 1.89 -31.85 -4.60
CA GLN A 33 0.45 -31.85 -4.80
C GLN A 33 -0.09 -30.45 -5.20
N ILE A 34 0.38 -29.38 -4.54
CA ILE A 34 -0.03 -28.02 -4.92
C ILE A 34 0.43 -27.66 -6.34
N ARG A 35 1.65 -28.05 -6.74
CA ARG A 35 2.14 -27.78 -8.10
C ARG A 35 1.31 -28.48 -9.16
N GLU A 36 0.97 -29.76 -8.92
CA GLU A 36 0.11 -30.54 -9.82
C GLU A 36 -1.29 -29.92 -9.93
N GLN A 37 -1.87 -29.51 -8.80
CA GLN A 37 -3.16 -28.83 -8.77
C GLN A 37 -3.12 -27.48 -9.51
N LEU A 38 -2.08 -26.67 -9.33
CA LEU A 38 -1.91 -25.41 -10.06
C LEU A 38 -1.80 -25.63 -11.57
N ALA A 39 -1.00 -26.61 -11.99
CA ALA A 39 -0.85 -26.97 -13.40
C ALA A 39 -2.19 -27.41 -14.00
N GLU A 40 -2.97 -28.23 -13.28
CA GLU A 40 -4.30 -28.64 -13.70
C GLU A 40 -5.26 -27.43 -13.85
N LEU A 41 -5.25 -26.51 -12.87
CA LEU A 41 -6.10 -25.32 -12.90
C LEU A 41 -5.74 -24.40 -14.09
N LEU A 42 -4.46 -24.24 -14.40
CA LEU A 42 -3.97 -23.47 -15.55
C LEU A 42 -4.37 -24.14 -16.87
N ASN A 43 -4.12 -25.44 -17.01
CA ASN A 43 -4.47 -26.21 -18.21
C ASN A 43 -5.97 -26.20 -18.51
N ARG A 44 -6.80 -26.13 -17.47
CA ARG A 44 -8.26 -26.03 -17.60
C ARG A 44 -8.78 -24.59 -17.76
N GLY A 45 -7.90 -23.59 -17.85
CA GLY A 45 -8.28 -22.17 -17.95
C GLY A 45 -9.07 -21.67 -16.73
N ARG A 46 -8.89 -22.30 -15.57
CA ARG A 46 -9.62 -21.96 -14.33
C ARG A 46 -9.01 -20.79 -13.58
N LEU A 47 -7.75 -20.47 -13.88
CA LEU A 47 -7.04 -19.26 -13.44
C LEU A 47 -6.92 -18.30 -14.61
N THR A 48 -7.10 -17.02 -14.34
CA THR A 48 -7.13 -15.94 -15.32
C THR A 48 -6.04 -14.93 -15.00
N GLY A 49 -5.65 -14.08 -15.96
CA GLY A 49 -4.70 -13.00 -15.72
C GLY A 49 -5.16 -12.01 -14.62
N ARG A 50 -6.49 -11.89 -14.41
CA ARG A 50 -7.02 -11.11 -13.27
C ARG A 50 -6.64 -11.72 -11.92
N ASP A 51 -6.62 -13.05 -11.81
CA ASP A 51 -6.25 -13.69 -10.54
C ASP A 51 -4.74 -13.61 -10.30
N GLU A 52 -3.94 -13.67 -11.36
CA GLU A 52 -2.50 -13.46 -11.29
C GLU A 52 -2.21 -12.05 -10.77
N GLY A 53 -2.80 -11.02 -11.40
CA GLY A 53 -2.65 -9.64 -10.96
C GLY A 53 -3.15 -9.39 -9.52
N LEU A 54 -4.22 -10.08 -9.09
CA LEU A 54 -4.66 -10.04 -7.69
C LEU A 54 -3.60 -10.62 -6.75
N VAL A 55 -2.98 -11.75 -7.11
CA VAL A 55 -1.96 -12.40 -6.28
C VAL A 55 -0.69 -11.55 -6.22
N GLU A 56 -0.26 -10.95 -7.33
CA GLU A 56 0.83 -9.97 -7.37
C GLU A 56 0.51 -8.75 -6.49
N CYS A 57 -0.70 -8.20 -6.58
CA CYS A 57 -1.12 -7.07 -5.76
C CYS A 57 -1.12 -7.41 -4.26
N LEU A 58 -1.57 -8.62 -3.89
CA LEU A 58 -1.49 -9.13 -2.52
C LEU A 58 -0.05 -9.37 -2.04
N ARG A 59 0.88 -9.71 -2.95
CA ARG A 59 2.31 -9.78 -2.63
C ARG A 59 2.83 -8.40 -2.24
N GLU A 60 2.55 -7.39 -3.06
CA GLU A 60 3.04 -6.02 -2.83
C GLU A 60 2.42 -5.35 -1.60
N LEU A 61 1.11 -5.54 -1.38
CA LEU A 61 0.37 -4.86 -0.31
C LEU A 61 0.24 -5.67 0.98
N ASN A 62 0.72 -6.92 0.98
CA ASN A 62 0.56 -7.94 2.02
C ASN A 62 -0.89 -8.40 2.29
N VAL A 63 -1.86 -7.48 2.33
CA VAL A 63 -3.25 -7.74 2.69
C VAL A 63 -4.21 -6.78 1.99
N LEU A 64 -5.38 -7.31 1.60
CA LEU A 64 -6.50 -6.53 1.09
C LEU A 64 -7.82 -7.01 1.71
N SER A 65 -8.76 -6.08 1.91
CA SER A 65 -10.14 -6.43 2.25
C SER A 65 -10.96 -6.85 1.02
N LEU A 66 -12.09 -7.53 1.25
CA LEU A 66 -13.07 -7.85 0.19
C LEU A 66 -13.46 -6.62 -0.63
N ASP A 67 -13.72 -5.49 0.03
CA ASP A 67 -14.18 -4.28 -0.66
C ASP A 67 -13.09 -3.66 -1.51
N GLN A 68 -11.86 -3.58 -0.99
CA GLN A 68 -10.70 -3.10 -1.75
C GLN A 68 -10.43 -3.95 -2.98
N ILE A 69 -10.46 -5.28 -2.84
CA ILE A 69 -10.31 -6.21 -3.97
C ILE A 69 -11.41 -5.98 -5.01
N ARG A 70 -12.67 -5.85 -4.58
CA ARG A 70 -13.80 -5.59 -5.47
C ARG A 70 -13.60 -4.29 -6.24
N ARG A 71 -13.22 -3.20 -5.57
CA ARG A 71 -12.99 -1.88 -6.19
C ARG A 71 -11.83 -1.87 -7.20
N LEU A 72 -10.79 -2.66 -6.95
CA LEU A 72 -9.67 -2.82 -7.86
C LEU A 72 -10.03 -3.65 -9.10
N TRP A 73 -10.60 -4.85 -8.90
CA TRP A 73 -10.68 -5.86 -9.96
C TRP A 73 -12.08 -6.09 -10.55
N TRP A 74 -13.11 -5.66 -9.83
CA TRP A 74 -14.52 -5.81 -10.18
C TRP A 74 -15.34 -4.56 -9.84
N PRO A 75 -14.91 -3.34 -10.26
CA PRO A 75 -15.52 -2.09 -9.79
C PRO A 75 -17.03 -1.99 -10.07
N GLN A 76 -17.48 -2.56 -11.19
CA GLN A 76 -18.88 -2.56 -11.62
C GLN A 76 -19.66 -3.82 -11.21
N ALA A 77 -19.00 -4.80 -10.58
CA ALA A 77 -19.67 -6.04 -10.20
C ALA A 77 -20.30 -5.95 -8.81
N LYS A 78 -21.34 -6.76 -8.61
CA LYS A 78 -21.91 -7.00 -7.28
C LYS A 78 -20.87 -7.67 -6.37
N GLU A 79 -20.92 -7.37 -5.07
CA GLU A 79 -20.05 -7.97 -4.06
C GLU A 79 -20.03 -9.51 -4.13
N ALA A 80 -21.19 -10.14 -4.38
CA ALA A 80 -21.32 -11.59 -4.53
C ALA A 80 -20.41 -12.18 -5.63
N THR A 81 -20.17 -11.45 -6.72
CA THR A 81 -19.31 -11.91 -7.81
C THR A 81 -17.84 -12.00 -7.36
N ALA A 82 -17.33 -10.93 -6.74
CA ALA A 82 -15.98 -10.91 -6.17
C ALA A 82 -15.86 -11.96 -5.06
N TYR A 83 -16.84 -12.05 -4.17
CA TYR A 83 -16.86 -13.02 -3.09
C TYR A 83 -16.77 -14.47 -3.60
N ASN A 84 -17.59 -14.84 -4.59
CA ASN A 84 -17.58 -16.19 -5.15
C ASN A 84 -16.24 -16.54 -5.79
N ARG A 85 -15.60 -15.58 -6.48
CA ARG A 85 -14.28 -15.77 -7.06
C ARG A 85 -13.21 -15.95 -5.97
N LEU A 86 -13.20 -15.09 -4.96
CA LEU A 86 -12.27 -15.18 -3.83
C LEU A 86 -12.47 -16.46 -3.01
N TYR A 87 -13.71 -16.93 -2.87
CA TYR A 87 -13.99 -18.20 -2.24
C TYR A 87 -13.39 -19.37 -3.02
N PHE A 88 -13.48 -19.35 -4.35
CA PHE A 88 -12.80 -20.32 -5.21
C PHE A 88 -11.28 -20.29 -5.00
N LEU A 89 -10.64 -19.11 -5.09
CA LEU A 89 -9.19 -18.97 -4.91
C LEU A 89 -8.73 -19.41 -3.51
N LEU A 90 -9.51 -19.09 -2.48
CA LEU A 90 -9.25 -19.52 -1.11
C LEU A 90 -9.30 -21.04 -0.97
N LYS A 91 -10.28 -21.71 -1.61
CA LYS A 91 -10.37 -23.19 -1.63
C LYS A 91 -9.19 -23.85 -2.33
N GLN A 92 -8.58 -23.17 -3.30
CA GLN A 92 -7.38 -23.64 -3.99
C GLN A 92 -6.08 -23.25 -3.27
N SER A 93 -6.16 -22.64 -2.07
CA SER A 93 -5.01 -22.13 -1.32
C SER A 93 -4.16 -21.11 -2.09
N ILE A 94 -4.72 -20.47 -3.13
CA ILE A 94 -4.06 -19.43 -3.92
C ILE A 94 -3.98 -18.14 -3.10
N ILE A 95 -5.04 -17.84 -2.36
CA ILE A 95 -5.08 -16.78 -1.36
C ILE A 95 -5.34 -17.37 0.03
N GLY A 96 -4.83 -16.71 1.06
CA GLY A 96 -5.24 -16.90 2.44
C GLY A 96 -6.38 -15.95 2.80
N GLY A 97 -7.05 -16.19 3.93
CA GLY A 97 -7.99 -15.19 4.42
C GLY A 97 -8.50 -15.42 5.83
N ALA A 98 -8.84 -14.32 6.49
CA ALA A 98 -9.30 -14.31 7.86
C ALA A 98 -10.28 -13.16 8.12
N ARG A 99 -11.06 -13.27 9.19
CA ARG A 99 -11.96 -12.19 9.62
C ARG A 99 -11.17 -11.21 10.48
N MET A 100 -11.27 -9.93 10.17
CA MET A 100 -10.71 -8.87 10.99
C MET A 100 -11.82 -7.88 11.42
N PRO A 101 -12.62 -8.22 12.45
CA PRO A 101 -13.51 -7.24 13.07
C PRO A 101 -12.68 -6.36 14.01
N ASN A 102 -12.30 -5.16 13.57
CA ASN A 102 -11.56 -4.22 14.41
C ASN A 102 -12.27 -2.85 14.48
N ALA A 103 -12.46 -2.31 15.68
CA ALA A 103 -12.94 -0.94 15.89
C ALA A 103 -12.05 0.09 15.15
N GLY A 104 -10.72 -0.17 15.13
CA GLY A 104 -9.77 0.66 14.41
C GLY A 104 -9.93 0.65 12.89
N MET A 105 -10.68 -0.27 12.26
CA MET A 105 -11.00 -0.15 10.83
C MET A 105 -12.07 0.93 10.63
N THR A 106 -13.15 0.87 11.39
CA THR A 106 -14.25 1.82 11.31
C THR A 106 -13.81 3.25 11.62
N GLU A 107 -12.90 3.43 12.60
CA GLU A 107 -12.30 4.74 12.93
C GLU A 107 -11.58 5.41 11.75
N TRP A 108 -11.07 4.60 10.83
CA TRP A 108 -10.36 5.08 9.63
C TRP A 108 -11.22 5.00 8.37
N GLY A 109 -12.53 4.76 8.51
CA GLY A 109 -13.47 4.66 7.38
C GLY A 109 -13.45 3.33 6.63
N LEU A 110 -12.74 2.31 7.12
CA LEU A 110 -12.68 1.00 6.50
C LEU A 110 -13.80 0.07 7.00
N PRO A 111 -14.52 -0.63 6.11
CA PRO A 111 -15.59 -1.54 6.51
C PRO A 111 -15.01 -2.82 7.15
N PRO A 112 -15.50 -3.28 8.33
CA PRO A 112 -15.01 -4.51 8.96
C PRO A 112 -15.48 -5.73 8.15
N ARG A 113 -14.55 -6.28 7.35
CA ARG A 113 -14.80 -7.37 6.40
C ARG A 113 -13.72 -8.44 6.49
N LYS A 114 -13.89 -9.50 5.69
CA LYS A 114 -12.84 -10.50 5.50
C LYS A 114 -11.64 -9.85 4.79
N VAL A 115 -10.45 -10.20 5.25
CA VAL A 115 -9.18 -9.79 4.66
C VAL A 115 -8.50 -11.01 4.03
N TYR A 116 -7.71 -10.76 3.00
CA TYR A 116 -7.05 -11.76 2.18
C TYR A 116 -5.57 -11.46 2.05
N THR A 117 -4.77 -12.51 1.98
CA THR A 117 -3.31 -12.46 1.78
C THR A 117 -2.93 -13.44 0.68
N VAL A 118 -1.67 -13.46 0.24
CA VAL A 118 -1.19 -14.54 -0.64
C VAL A 118 -1.21 -15.87 0.13
N GLY A 119 -1.72 -16.92 -0.52
CA GLY A 119 -1.72 -18.30 -0.02
C GLY A 119 -0.54 -19.11 -0.55
N ALA A 120 -0.34 -20.32 -0.04
CA ALA A 120 0.81 -21.15 -0.43
C ALA A 120 0.87 -21.47 -1.94
N ALA A 121 -0.28 -21.72 -2.56
CA ALA A 121 -0.34 -21.95 -4.00
C ALA A 121 -0.12 -20.64 -4.78
N GLY A 122 -0.49 -19.49 -4.23
CA GLY A 122 -0.22 -18.18 -4.83
C GLY A 122 1.29 -17.89 -4.91
N TRP A 123 2.02 -18.12 -3.82
CA TRP A 123 3.48 -17.98 -3.80
C TRP A 123 4.18 -18.88 -4.83
N LEU A 124 3.74 -20.14 -4.94
CA LEU A 124 4.27 -21.06 -5.95
C LEU A 124 3.93 -20.61 -7.38
N TRP A 125 2.74 -20.05 -7.59
CA TRP A 125 2.33 -19.54 -8.88
C TRP A 125 3.21 -18.36 -9.32
N LEU A 126 3.55 -17.45 -8.40
CA LEU A 126 4.51 -16.36 -8.64
C LEU A 126 5.97 -16.84 -8.82
N LYS A 127 6.22 -18.16 -8.77
CA LYS A 127 7.56 -18.80 -8.85
C LYS A 127 8.52 -18.31 -7.77
N GLU A 128 8.00 -17.78 -6.68
CA GLU A 128 8.80 -17.38 -5.54
C GLU A 128 9.00 -18.57 -4.60
N GLU A 129 10.15 -18.61 -3.93
CA GLU A 129 10.37 -19.63 -2.91
C GLU A 129 9.31 -19.46 -1.81
N ILE A 130 8.57 -20.54 -1.52
CA ILE A 130 7.81 -20.60 -0.28
C ILE A 130 8.86 -20.62 0.84
N ASN A 131 9.17 -19.45 1.38
CA ASN A 131 9.89 -19.35 2.63
C ASN A 131 9.05 -20.10 3.68
N PRO A 132 9.56 -21.17 4.32
CA PRO A 132 8.82 -21.91 5.33
C PRO A 132 8.36 -21.04 6.51
N ALA A 133 9.00 -19.89 6.73
CA ALA A 133 8.53 -18.89 7.69
C ALA A 133 7.27 -18.13 7.21
N LEU A 134 7.06 -17.99 5.89
CA LEU A 134 5.89 -17.33 5.29
C LEU A 134 4.63 -18.22 5.29
N SER A 135 4.77 -19.56 5.26
CA SER A 135 3.63 -20.48 5.46
C SER A 135 2.98 -20.37 6.84
N HIS A 136 3.63 -19.67 7.77
CA HIS A 136 3.15 -19.36 9.12
C HIS A 136 3.11 -17.86 9.40
N ARG A 137 3.06 -16.99 8.37
CA ARG A 137 3.10 -15.53 8.57
C ARG A 137 1.87 -15.07 9.34
N HIS A 138 2.01 -14.97 10.65
CA HIS A 138 1.05 -14.33 11.52
C HIS A 138 1.25 -12.82 11.38
N LEU A 139 0.35 -12.16 10.67
CA LEU A 139 0.33 -10.71 10.69
C LEU A 139 -0.24 -10.25 12.03
N LYS A 140 0.52 -9.40 12.73
CA LYS A 140 0.05 -8.73 13.95
C LYS A 140 -1.13 -7.85 13.58
N ARG A 141 -2.15 -7.80 14.44
CA ARG A 141 -3.39 -7.04 14.18
C ARG A 141 -3.13 -5.59 13.76
N ASP A 142 -2.22 -4.89 14.44
CA ASP A 142 -1.92 -3.49 14.13
C ASP A 142 -1.20 -3.32 12.79
N GLN A 143 -0.34 -4.28 12.43
CA GLN A 143 0.30 -4.34 11.12
C GLN A 143 -0.75 -4.53 10.02
N VAL A 144 -1.72 -5.44 10.22
CA VAL A 144 -2.78 -5.63 9.22
C VAL A 144 -3.60 -4.36 9.04
N LEU A 145 -3.90 -3.62 10.11
CA LEU A 145 -4.59 -2.34 9.96
C LEU A 145 -3.73 -1.31 9.22
N HIS A 146 -2.42 -1.26 9.48
CA HIS A 146 -1.50 -0.39 8.76
C HIS A 146 -1.48 -0.73 7.28
N ASP A 147 -1.24 -2.00 6.94
CA ASP A 147 -1.18 -2.48 5.56
C ASP A 147 -2.52 -2.26 4.82
N LEU A 148 -3.66 -2.44 5.49
CA LEU A 148 -4.98 -2.15 4.90
C LEU A 148 -5.17 -0.67 4.56
N LEU A 149 -4.60 0.24 5.36
CA LEU A 149 -4.68 1.68 5.11
C LEU A 149 -3.74 2.09 3.97
N VAL A 150 -2.55 1.52 3.91
CA VAL A 150 -1.65 1.67 2.75
C VAL A 150 -2.32 1.14 1.48
N ALA A 151 -2.97 -0.02 1.56
CA ALA A 151 -3.71 -0.60 0.45
C ALA A 151 -4.90 0.27 0.03
N GLU A 152 -5.58 0.93 0.97
CA GLU A 152 -6.65 1.87 0.63
C GLU A 152 -6.12 3.07 -0.17
N LEU A 153 -4.94 3.61 0.16
CA LEU A 153 -4.31 4.66 -0.64
C LEU A 153 -4.09 4.19 -2.08
N TYR A 154 -3.60 2.96 -2.28
CA TYR A 154 -3.46 2.40 -3.63
C TYR A 154 -4.79 2.23 -4.37
N VAL A 155 -5.83 1.74 -3.67
CA VAL A 155 -7.18 1.59 -4.25
C VAL A 155 -7.72 2.94 -4.71
N ARG A 156 -7.58 3.97 -3.87
CA ARG A 156 -8.03 5.33 -4.14
C ARG A 156 -7.26 5.96 -5.29
N LEU A 157 -5.94 5.75 -5.37
CA LEU A 157 -5.12 6.21 -6.49
C LEU A 157 -5.55 5.54 -7.79
N THR A 158 -5.83 4.24 -7.74
CA THR A 158 -6.31 3.47 -8.90
C THR A 158 -7.67 3.95 -9.37
N GLU A 159 -8.58 4.27 -8.45
CA GLU A 159 -9.88 4.85 -8.77
C GLU A 159 -9.75 6.24 -9.39
N ALA A 160 -8.92 7.10 -8.83
CA ALA A 160 -8.65 8.44 -9.37
C ALA A 160 -8.06 8.39 -10.78
N VAL A 161 -7.06 7.52 -11.01
CA VAL A 161 -6.50 7.27 -12.34
C VAL A 161 -7.57 6.77 -13.31
N ARG A 162 -8.40 5.80 -12.89
CA ARG A 162 -9.47 5.25 -13.72
C ARG A 162 -10.52 6.29 -14.09
N LEU A 163 -10.86 7.20 -13.18
CA LEU A 163 -11.79 8.31 -13.44
C LEU A 163 -11.27 9.26 -14.52
N ARG A 164 -9.94 9.40 -14.64
CA ARG A 164 -9.28 10.25 -15.64
C ARG A 164 -9.11 9.60 -17.02
N GLY A 165 -9.40 8.31 -17.15
CA GLY A 165 -9.45 7.58 -18.42
C GLY A 165 -8.19 6.76 -18.75
N ASP A 166 -8.22 6.10 -19.92
CA ASP A 166 -7.25 5.06 -20.32
C ASP A 166 -5.81 5.57 -20.55
N ASP A 167 -5.65 6.88 -20.73
CA ASP A 167 -4.33 7.52 -20.85
C ASP A 167 -3.59 7.65 -19.51
N TRP A 168 -4.27 7.34 -18.41
CA TRP A 168 -3.70 7.38 -17.06
C TRP A 168 -3.43 5.97 -16.54
N SER A 169 -2.32 5.81 -15.82
CA SER A 169 -2.00 4.57 -15.13
C SER A 169 -1.38 4.84 -13.77
N VAL A 170 -1.46 3.83 -12.89
CA VAL A 170 -0.71 3.78 -11.64
C VAL A 170 -0.03 2.42 -11.53
N THR A 171 1.26 2.44 -11.22
CA THR A 171 2.02 1.26 -10.83
C THR A 171 2.35 1.36 -9.34
N TRP A 172 2.31 0.24 -8.64
CA TRP A 172 2.65 0.17 -7.23
C TRP A 172 3.79 -0.81 -6.99
N VAL A 173 4.76 -0.40 -6.18
CA VAL A 173 5.82 -1.25 -5.64
C VAL A 173 5.70 -1.22 -4.12
N GLY A 174 5.62 -2.40 -3.50
CA GLY A 174 5.49 -2.54 -2.04
C GLY A 174 6.77 -2.19 -1.29
N GLU A 175 6.68 -2.17 0.04
CA GLU A 175 7.76 -1.74 0.95
C GLU A 175 9.11 -2.38 0.63
N GLN A 176 9.16 -3.70 0.43
CA GLN A 176 10.41 -4.41 0.15
C GLN A 176 11.05 -3.94 -1.16
N GLY A 177 10.25 -3.77 -2.21
CA GLY A 177 10.74 -3.29 -3.50
C GLY A 177 11.09 -1.80 -3.50
N ALA A 178 10.46 -1.00 -2.65
CA ALA A 178 10.74 0.43 -2.50
C ALA A 178 11.87 0.75 -1.51
N SER A 179 12.35 -0.24 -0.75
CA SER A 179 13.33 -0.07 0.31
C SER A 179 14.75 0.17 -0.23
N PHE A 180 15.47 1.10 0.41
CA PHE A 180 16.87 1.38 0.10
C PHE A 180 17.81 0.77 1.13
N TYR A 181 18.81 0.06 0.63
CA TYR A 181 19.86 -0.58 1.43
C TYR A 181 21.20 0.10 1.12
N ASN A 182 22.01 0.33 2.16
CA ASN A 182 23.37 0.84 1.99
C ASN A 182 24.37 -0.30 2.23
N GLY A 183 24.93 -0.81 1.13
CA GLY A 183 25.82 -1.96 1.12
C GLY A 183 25.13 -3.27 1.51
N ASP A 184 25.90 -4.20 2.07
CA ASP A 184 25.45 -5.58 2.34
C ASP A 184 24.62 -5.73 3.64
N LYS A 185 24.12 -4.63 4.22
CA LYS A 185 23.35 -4.72 5.46
C LYS A 185 21.96 -5.32 5.18
N PRO A 186 21.48 -6.27 6.00
CA PRO A 186 20.16 -6.87 5.80
C PRO A 186 19.00 -5.94 6.18
N THR A 187 19.29 -4.81 6.84
CA THR A 187 18.29 -3.83 7.26
C THR A 187 18.34 -2.62 6.34
N PRO A 188 17.20 -2.18 5.80
CA PRO A 188 17.17 -1.01 4.94
C PRO A 188 17.50 0.26 5.72
N VAL A 189 18.13 1.21 5.03
CA VAL A 189 18.35 2.58 5.51
C VAL A 189 17.03 3.35 5.55
N ILE A 190 16.15 3.11 4.58
CA ILE A 190 14.78 3.59 4.55
C ILE A 190 13.89 2.53 3.90
N ALA A 191 12.72 2.31 4.49
CA ALA A 191 11.68 1.42 3.98
C ALA A 191 10.38 2.23 3.89
N PRO A 192 10.08 2.82 2.72
CA PRO A 192 8.79 3.46 2.46
C PRO A 192 7.67 2.42 2.52
N ASP A 193 6.46 2.79 2.94
CA ASP A 193 5.31 1.85 2.94
C ASP A 193 4.94 1.41 1.51
N GLY A 194 5.32 2.19 0.50
CA GLY A 194 5.31 1.80 -0.90
C GLY A 194 5.82 2.90 -1.82
N LEU A 195 5.87 2.60 -3.11
CA LEU A 195 6.16 3.54 -4.19
C LEU A 195 5.02 3.48 -5.20
N ALA A 196 4.30 4.60 -5.34
CA ALA A 196 3.31 4.80 -6.38
C ALA A 196 3.93 5.56 -7.56
N ILE A 197 3.72 5.08 -8.78
CA ILE A 197 4.15 5.75 -10.00
C ILE A 197 2.91 6.05 -10.81
N VAL A 198 2.46 7.30 -10.78
CA VAL A 198 1.31 7.78 -11.57
C VAL A 198 1.82 8.28 -12.90
N GLN A 199 1.21 7.83 -14.00
CA GLN A 199 1.62 8.24 -15.34
C GLN A 199 0.43 8.75 -16.14
N GLN A 200 0.71 9.72 -17.01
CA GLN A 200 -0.22 10.19 -18.04
C GLN A 200 0.47 10.10 -19.40
N ARG A 201 -0.15 9.40 -20.34
CA ARG A 201 0.29 9.33 -21.74
C ARG A 201 -0.45 10.38 -22.56
N ARG A 202 0.28 11.16 -23.35
CA ARG A 202 -0.28 12.07 -24.36
C ARG A 202 0.51 11.86 -25.66
N GLY A 203 -0.01 10.98 -26.53
CA GLY A 203 0.72 10.51 -27.72
C GLY A 203 1.98 9.73 -27.32
N GLU A 204 3.14 10.15 -27.81
CA GLU A 204 4.44 9.52 -27.49
C GLU A 204 5.04 10.02 -26.16
N LYS A 205 4.48 11.07 -25.56
CA LYS A 205 5.01 11.63 -24.31
C LYS A 205 4.35 10.95 -23.10
N VAL A 206 5.17 10.64 -22.10
CA VAL A 206 4.71 10.11 -20.81
C VAL A 206 5.16 11.05 -19.70
N ALA A 207 4.19 11.71 -19.05
CA ALA A 207 4.44 12.41 -17.80
C ALA A 207 4.40 11.39 -16.66
N THR A 208 5.40 11.41 -15.78
CA THR A 208 5.54 10.46 -14.66
C THR A 208 5.66 11.23 -13.35
N LEU A 209 4.82 10.88 -12.39
CA LEU A 209 4.83 11.38 -11.02
C LEU A 209 5.09 10.20 -10.05
N PRO A 210 6.34 10.03 -9.60
CA PRO A 210 6.69 9.00 -8.62
C PRO A 210 6.58 9.53 -7.18
N LEU A 211 5.97 8.73 -6.31
CA LEU A 211 5.69 9.05 -4.92
C LEU A 211 6.06 7.89 -4.00
N PHE A 212 7.00 8.10 -3.09
CA PHE A 212 7.12 7.26 -1.90
C PHE A 212 5.95 7.55 -0.96
N ILE A 213 5.28 6.51 -0.49
CA ILE A 213 4.15 6.61 0.43
C ILE A 213 4.63 6.31 1.85
N GLU A 214 4.21 7.15 2.79
CA GLU A 214 4.49 7.02 4.21
C GLU A 214 3.23 7.30 5.02
N LEU A 215 2.71 6.32 5.74
CA LEU A 215 1.56 6.44 6.61
C LEU A 215 2.02 6.61 8.07
N ASP A 216 1.84 7.81 8.62
CA ASP A 216 2.15 8.09 10.02
C ASP A 216 0.90 7.93 10.91
N ARG A 217 0.82 6.77 11.57
CA ARG A 217 -0.14 6.47 12.64
C ARG A 217 0.45 6.58 14.05
N SER A 218 1.72 6.94 14.16
CA SER A 218 2.41 6.97 15.43
C SER A 218 1.89 8.08 16.35
N ARG A 219 1.98 7.85 17.67
CA ARG A 219 1.77 8.86 18.71
C ARG A 219 3.10 9.39 19.28
N GLU A 220 4.24 8.92 18.76
CA GLU A 220 5.57 9.30 19.25
C GLU A 220 5.81 10.80 19.08
N ALA A 221 6.44 11.44 20.07
CA ALA A 221 6.80 12.84 19.98
C ALA A 221 7.83 13.09 18.85
N HIS A 222 7.56 14.11 18.03
CA HIS A 222 8.44 14.51 16.93
C HIS A 222 9.52 15.49 17.38
N GLY A 223 10.57 15.63 16.57
CA GLY A 223 11.50 16.77 16.65
C GLY A 223 12.92 16.45 17.11
N ARG A 224 13.18 15.21 17.55
CA ARG A 224 14.54 14.69 17.76
C ARG A 224 15.02 13.91 16.52
N PRO A 225 16.30 13.96 16.15
CA PRO A 225 16.84 13.15 15.05
C PRO A 225 16.64 11.64 15.25
N SER A 226 16.59 11.18 16.51
CA SER A 226 16.36 9.79 16.87
C SER A 226 14.89 9.36 16.86
N SER A 227 13.94 10.30 16.73
CA SER A 227 12.52 9.95 16.57
C SER A 227 12.30 9.15 15.28
N ASP A 228 11.20 8.42 15.18
CA ASP A 228 10.88 7.66 13.97
C ASP A 228 11.00 8.51 12.69
N TRP A 229 10.36 9.68 12.68
CA TRP A 229 10.44 10.61 11.54
C TRP A 229 11.80 11.28 11.37
N GLY A 230 12.52 11.56 12.45
CA GLY A 230 13.90 12.03 12.36
C GLY A 230 14.78 11.03 11.60
N ARG A 231 14.62 9.74 11.90
CA ARG A 231 15.33 8.65 11.20
C ARG A 231 14.85 8.49 9.76
N LYS A 232 13.55 8.56 9.48
CA LYS A 232 13.01 8.51 8.11
C LYS A 232 13.57 9.63 7.23
N VAL A 233 13.56 10.87 7.72
CA VAL A 233 14.11 12.03 6.99
C VAL A 233 15.61 11.86 6.72
N GLN A 234 16.39 11.39 7.70
CA GLN A 234 17.80 11.07 7.47
C GLN A 234 17.99 9.92 6.47
N GLY A 235 17.11 8.92 6.48
CA GLY A 235 17.10 7.83 5.52
C GLY A 235 16.89 8.34 4.09
N TYR A 236 15.90 9.20 3.87
CA TYR A 236 15.67 9.84 2.58
C TYR A 236 16.80 10.78 2.15
N ASN A 237 17.37 11.58 3.07
CA ASN A 237 18.57 12.37 2.76
C ASN A 237 19.69 11.46 2.24
N ARG A 238 19.97 10.34 2.93
CA ARG A 238 20.99 9.38 2.47
C ARG A 238 20.63 8.78 1.13
N PHE A 239 19.38 8.36 0.93
CA PHE A 239 18.97 7.75 -0.34
C PHE A 239 19.15 8.74 -1.51
N TYR A 240 18.70 9.99 -1.33
CA TYR A 240 18.86 11.05 -2.32
C TYR A 240 20.33 11.34 -2.65
N ALA A 241 21.19 11.42 -1.63
CA ALA A 241 22.62 11.70 -1.81
C ALA A 241 23.40 10.54 -2.45
N HIS A 242 22.85 9.33 -2.45
CA HIS A 242 23.43 8.19 -3.17
C HIS A 242 22.99 8.20 -4.64
N ASN A 243 23.63 7.37 -5.47
CA ASN A 243 23.20 7.14 -6.85
C ASN A 243 21.90 6.33 -6.88
N TRP A 244 20.77 6.95 -6.49
CA TRP A 244 19.46 6.33 -6.38
C TRP A 244 18.96 5.76 -7.72
N GLN A 245 19.50 6.22 -8.85
CA GLN A 245 19.21 5.66 -10.18
C GLN A 245 19.73 4.23 -10.35
N MET A 246 20.62 3.75 -9.47
CA MET A 246 21.01 2.33 -9.42
C MET A 246 19.92 1.44 -8.82
N HIS A 247 18.90 2.03 -8.20
CA HIS A 247 17.80 1.27 -7.62
C HIS A 247 16.91 0.69 -8.74
N PRO A 248 16.60 -0.63 -8.75
CA PRO A 248 15.91 -1.28 -9.87
C PRO A 248 14.57 -0.66 -10.25
N HIS A 249 13.82 -0.15 -9.28
CA HIS A 249 12.52 0.47 -9.51
C HIS A 249 12.58 1.98 -9.77
N LEU A 250 13.76 2.61 -9.68
CA LEU A 250 13.92 4.06 -9.86
C LEU A 250 14.79 4.44 -11.06
N SER A 251 15.53 3.50 -11.67
CA SER A 251 16.50 3.79 -12.74
C SER A 251 15.92 4.58 -13.90
N ASP A 252 14.65 4.31 -14.22
CA ASP A 252 13.97 4.86 -15.39
C ASP A 252 13.07 6.06 -15.03
N LEU A 253 13.10 6.52 -13.77
CA LEU A 253 12.30 7.65 -13.32
C LEU A 253 12.98 8.99 -13.66
N PRO A 254 12.20 10.01 -14.04
CA PRO A 254 12.75 11.31 -14.44
C PRO A 254 13.35 12.10 -13.27
N SER A 255 12.97 11.78 -12.04
CA SER A 255 13.42 12.45 -10.82
C SER A 255 13.32 11.52 -9.62
N PHE A 256 14.00 11.87 -8.53
CA PHE A 256 13.80 11.20 -7.26
C PHE A 256 12.33 11.31 -6.83
N PRO A 257 11.68 10.22 -6.37
CA PRO A 257 10.28 10.26 -5.97
C PRO A 257 10.02 11.27 -4.85
N TRP A 258 8.89 11.98 -4.92
CA TRP A 258 8.48 12.82 -3.79
C TRP A 258 8.00 11.94 -2.65
N VAL A 259 8.12 12.41 -1.41
CA VAL A 259 7.68 11.65 -0.24
C VAL A 259 6.30 12.15 0.19
N ALA A 260 5.27 11.37 -0.08
CA ALA A 260 3.90 11.62 0.35
C ALA A 260 3.66 11.01 1.74
N VAL A 261 3.51 11.89 2.72
CA VAL A 261 3.26 11.56 4.13
C VAL A 261 1.79 11.78 4.46
N ILE A 262 1.09 10.71 4.79
CA ILE A 262 -0.31 10.74 5.17
C ILE A 262 -0.41 10.51 6.68
N THR A 263 -1.15 11.37 7.37
CA THR A 263 -1.32 11.26 8.83
C THR A 263 -2.76 11.57 9.26
N HIS A 264 -3.04 11.45 10.56
CA HIS A 264 -4.29 11.90 11.17
C HIS A 264 -4.08 13.17 12.00
N GLY A 265 -5.08 14.06 12.03
CA GLY A 265 -5.10 15.23 12.89
C GLY A 265 -4.19 16.37 12.44
N ALA A 266 -4.75 17.58 12.37
CA ALA A 266 -4.06 18.78 11.89
C ALA A 266 -2.77 19.09 12.68
N GLN A 267 -2.78 18.97 14.01
CA GLN A 267 -1.59 19.25 14.82
C GLN A 267 -0.44 18.27 14.51
N ARG A 268 -0.76 17.00 14.24
CA ARG A 268 0.23 15.99 13.91
C ARG A 268 0.90 16.30 12.57
N LEU A 269 0.12 16.67 11.57
CA LEU A 269 0.59 17.13 10.26
C LEU A 269 1.57 18.31 10.41
N LEU A 270 1.23 19.31 11.24
CA LEU A 270 2.10 20.46 11.49
C LEU A 270 3.39 20.06 12.19
N ASN A 271 3.32 19.15 13.18
CA ASN A 271 4.51 18.65 13.88
C ASN A 271 5.44 17.85 12.94
N LEU A 272 4.86 17.06 12.02
CA LEU A 272 5.61 16.37 10.97
C LEU A 272 6.29 17.37 10.04
N ALA A 273 5.55 18.40 9.60
CA ALA A 273 6.09 19.43 8.71
C ALA A 273 7.30 20.12 9.34
N GLN A 274 7.20 20.51 10.62
CA GLN A 274 8.29 21.10 11.39
C GLN A 274 9.49 20.14 11.54
N ALA A 275 9.23 18.87 11.82
CA ALA A 275 10.30 17.87 11.96
C ALA A 275 11.05 17.66 10.63
N ILE A 276 10.32 17.53 9.52
CA ILE A 276 10.90 17.39 8.18
C ILE A 276 11.71 18.65 7.84
N GLN A 277 11.14 19.84 8.03
CA GLN A 277 11.83 21.11 7.78
C GLN A 277 13.14 21.24 8.58
N LYS A 278 13.16 20.76 9.83
CA LYS A 278 14.33 20.81 10.70
C LYS A 278 15.43 19.83 10.30
N HIS A 279 15.08 18.62 9.87
CA HIS A 279 16.05 17.53 9.67
C HIS A 279 16.39 17.26 8.20
N ARG A 280 15.64 17.81 7.25
CA ARG A 280 15.91 17.68 5.83
C ARG A 280 17.18 18.45 5.48
N GLN A 281 18.07 17.77 4.76
CA GLN A 281 19.35 18.33 4.30
C GLN A 281 19.46 18.29 2.77
N GLU A 282 18.71 17.39 2.12
CA GLU A 282 18.72 17.22 0.67
C GLU A 282 17.51 17.87 -0.01
N GLN A 283 17.53 17.87 -1.33
CA GLN A 283 16.50 18.46 -2.19
C GLN A 283 15.20 17.61 -2.29
N VAL A 284 14.94 16.76 -1.28
CA VAL A 284 13.76 15.90 -1.24
C VAL A 284 12.49 16.73 -1.01
N ILE A 285 11.52 16.56 -1.89
CA ILE A 285 10.21 17.21 -1.80
C ILE A 285 9.29 16.32 -0.97
N TYR A 286 8.59 16.92 0.01
CA TYR A 286 7.60 16.23 0.83
C TYR A 286 6.21 16.81 0.61
N TYR A 287 5.26 15.92 0.43
CA TYR A 287 3.83 16.21 0.36
C TYR A 287 3.18 15.65 1.62
N LEU A 288 2.46 16.46 2.38
CA LEU A 288 1.82 16.06 3.62
C LEU A 288 0.32 16.25 3.50
N ALA A 289 -0.47 15.23 3.84
CA ALA A 289 -1.92 15.30 3.83
C ALA A 289 -2.54 14.64 5.07
N LEU A 290 -3.77 15.05 5.39
CA LEU A 290 -4.58 14.32 6.36
C LEU A 290 -5.33 13.20 5.65
N TRP A 291 -5.46 12.06 6.33
CA TRP A 291 -6.23 10.91 5.87
C TRP A 291 -7.64 11.30 5.41
N GLU A 292 -8.35 12.08 6.24
CA GLU A 292 -9.73 12.51 5.96
C GLU A 292 -9.87 13.34 4.67
N ASP A 293 -8.84 14.09 4.30
CA ASP A 293 -8.86 14.91 3.08
C ASP A 293 -8.69 14.06 1.81
N LEU A 294 -7.97 12.94 1.90
CA LEU A 294 -7.75 12.04 0.77
C LEU A 294 -8.88 11.01 0.61
N MET A 295 -9.55 10.67 1.71
CA MET A 295 -10.62 9.67 1.73
C MET A 295 -12.01 10.25 1.41
N GLY A 296 -12.15 11.57 1.25
CA GLY A 296 -13.41 12.21 0.88
C GLY A 296 -13.93 11.79 -0.50
N ASP A 297 -15.20 12.06 -0.80
CA ASP A 297 -15.78 11.74 -2.10
C ASP A 297 -15.17 12.63 -3.19
N GLY A 298 -14.41 12.06 -4.13
CA GLY A 298 -13.80 12.81 -5.22
C GLY A 298 -12.50 12.20 -5.76
N ASP A 299 -11.93 12.88 -6.75
CA ASP A 299 -10.63 12.57 -7.32
C ASP A 299 -9.51 13.01 -6.36
N MET A 300 -8.83 12.06 -5.74
CA MET A 300 -7.76 12.34 -4.79
C MET A 300 -6.54 13.04 -5.42
N LEU A 301 -6.38 12.97 -6.74
CA LEU A 301 -5.28 13.65 -7.44
C LEU A 301 -5.57 15.15 -7.58
N ALA A 302 -6.85 15.52 -7.75
CA ALA A 302 -7.33 16.91 -7.81
C ALA A 302 -7.67 17.52 -6.44
N ALA A 303 -7.77 16.70 -5.39
CA ALA A 303 -8.15 17.18 -4.07
C ALA A 303 -7.10 18.16 -3.51
N PRO A 304 -7.48 19.38 -3.08
CA PRO A 304 -6.58 20.35 -2.46
C PRO A 304 -6.24 19.93 -1.02
N ALA A 305 -5.50 18.83 -0.89
CA ALA A 305 -5.24 18.14 0.36
C ALA A 305 -3.80 18.31 0.84
N TRP A 306 -2.90 18.79 -0.01
CA TRP A 306 -1.47 18.69 0.22
C TRP A 306 -0.84 19.97 0.73
N LEU A 307 -0.18 19.86 1.89
CA LEU A 307 0.85 20.77 2.36
C LEU A 307 2.18 20.34 1.72
N ILE A 308 2.88 21.25 1.08
CA ILE A 308 4.09 20.94 0.32
C ILE A 308 5.30 21.57 1.01
N LEU A 309 6.34 20.78 1.23
CA LEU A 309 7.65 21.22 1.67
C LEU A 309 8.64 21.08 0.52
N THR A 310 8.96 22.18 -0.14
CA THR A 310 9.99 22.20 -1.19
C THR A 310 11.32 22.68 -0.61
N PRO A 311 12.45 22.34 -1.25
CA PRO A 311 13.71 23.01 -0.96
C PRO A 311 13.60 24.53 -1.11
N GLY A 312 14.45 25.28 -0.41
CA GLY A 312 14.58 26.72 -0.61
C GLY A 312 15.22 27.00 -1.97
N GLY A 313 14.75 28.01 -2.68
CA GLY A 313 15.38 28.45 -3.93
C GLY A 313 16.75 29.07 -3.68
N ASP A 314 17.56 29.18 -4.74
CA ASP A 314 18.92 29.74 -4.70
C ASP A 314 18.94 31.07 -3.95
N GLY A 315 19.52 31.06 -2.74
CA GLY A 315 19.71 32.23 -1.88
C GLY A 315 18.72 32.40 -0.71
N GLN A 316 17.63 31.62 -0.62
CA GLN A 316 16.80 31.58 0.58
C GLN A 316 17.21 30.43 1.50
N GLN A 317 17.80 30.76 2.66
CA GLN A 317 18.04 29.78 3.71
C GLN A 317 16.70 29.34 4.31
N GLY A 318 16.17 28.20 3.86
CA GLY A 318 15.04 27.54 4.50
C GLY A 318 14.12 26.80 3.52
N ALA A 319 13.49 25.72 4.00
CA ALA A 319 12.41 25.06 3.29
C ALA A 319 11.27 26.06 3.00
N ARG A 320 10.74 26.04 1.77
CA ARG A 320 9.47 26.71 1.49
C ARG A 320 8.33 25.78 1.88
N VAL A 321 7.41 26.31 2.68
CA VAL A 321 6.18 25.62 3.09
C VAL A 321 5.01 26.23 2.35
N ILE A 322 4.25 25.43 1.61
CA ILE A 322 3.05 25.82 0.86
C ILE A 322 1.87 25.06 1.44
N GLY A 323 0.70 25.70 1.60
CA GLY A 323 -0.50 25.03 2.09
C GLY A 323 -0.51 24.74 3.58
N LEU A 324 0.12 25.59 4.40
CA LEU A 324 0.13 25.44 5.86
C LEU A 324 -1.29 25.49 6.44
N LYS A 325 -2.11 26.41 5.91
CA LYS A 325 -3.55 26.46 6.20
C LYS A 325 -4.32 25.58 5.22
N ARG A 326 -5.43 24.99 5.67
CA ARG A 326 -6.22 24.02 4.89
C ARG A 326 -6.68 24.61 3.55
N GLU A 327 -7.15 25.85 3.56
CA GLU A 327 -7.61 26.59 2.38
C GLU A 327 -6.51 26.97 1.37
N GLN A 328 -5.24 26.79 1.75
CA GLN A 328 -4.08 27.08 0.88
C GLN A 328 -3.44 25.79 0.31
N ARG A 329 -3.96 24.63 0.68
CA ARG A 329 -3.44 23.33 0.24
C ARG A 329 -3.61 23.16 -1.25
N GLN A 330 -2.70 22.40 -1.83
CA GLN A 330 -2.60 22.24 -3.27
C GLN A 330 -3.11 20.86 -3.68
N PRO A 331 -3.64 20.73 -4.90
CA PRO A 331 -3.85 19.42 -5.50
C PRO A 331 -2.51 18.73 -5.78
N LEU A 332 -2.52 17.41 -5.89
CA LEU A 332 -1.33 16.67 -6.32
C LEU A 332 -1.09 16.89 -7.82
N LEU A 333 -2.18 16.95 -8.59
CA LEU A 333 -2.20 17.30 -9.99
C LEU A 333 -3.33 18.31 -10.21
N PRO A 334 -3.05 19.48 -10.83
CA PRO A 334 -4.09 20.45 -11.12
C PRO A 334 -5.17 19.84 -12.02
N ASP A 335 -6.36 20.42 -11.98
CA ASP A 335 -7.43 20.04 -12.90
C ASP A 335 -6.96 20.26 -14.35
N SER A 336 -7.33 19.33 -15.22
CA SER A 336 -6.85 19.24 -16.61
C SER A 336 -7.15 20.47 -17.48
N GLU A 337 -7.89 21.45 -16.98
CA GLU A 337 -8.17 22.71 -17.68
C GLU A 337 -7.03 23.73 -17.58
N GLU A 338 -6.06 23.57 -16.66
CA GLU A 338 -4.96 24.52 -16.46
C GLU A 338 -3.56 23.99 -16.85
N ALA A 339 -3.45 22.82 -17.52
CA ALA A 339 -2.17 22.15 -17.84
C ALA A 339 -1.81 22.08 -19.33
#